data_AF-A0A3P7LHC3-F1
#
_entry.id   AF-A0A3P7LHC3-F1
#
_cell.length_a   1.000
_cell.length_b   1.000
_cell.length_c   1.000
_cell.angle_alpha   90.00
_cell.angle_beta   90.00
_cell.angle_gamma   90.00
#
_symmetry.space_group_name_H-M   'P 1'
#
loop_
_entity.id
_entity.type
_entity.pdbx_description
1 polymer ?
#
loop_
_entity_poly.entity_id
_entity_poly.type
_entity_poly.pdbx_seq_one_letter_code
_entity_poly.pdbx_strand_id
1 'polypeptide(L)'
;MGCDAPTCLKFLLFIFNLVLTFLFLLLAIFGFLIRFSPRIVIAYMQQLLDEAVPEANAENLAKFFMENDLPIALTLIIVGICCALFCFLGALAACCGCRGVLKFHAAILALLIIASSIATGVVFGTNESLQNTVDALMMRTLQGAYVDQTANSPGTYVWYLIMTKDNVTCCGMNGYTDFGSKSPSCCFMLI
;
A
#
# COMPACT_ATOMS: atom_id res chain seq x y z
N MET A 1 -31.57 -33.06 3.45
CA MET A 1 -30.12 -32.81 3.62
C MET A 1 -29.98 -31.66 4.60
N GLY A 2 -29.88 -31.95 5.89
CA GLY A 2 -29.76 -30.92 6.92
C GLY A 2 -28.39 -30.25 6.81
N CYS A 3 -28.36 -28.93 6.63
CA CYS A 3 -27.13 -28.17 6.64
C CYS A 3 -26.71 -28.00 8.09
N ASP A 4 -25.83 -28.87 8.59
CA ASP A 4 -25.24 -28.69 9.90
C ASP A 4 -24.42 -27.39 9.88
N ALA A 5 -24.76 -26.44 10.77
CA ALA A 5 -24.05 -25.17 10.96
C ALA A 5 -22.50 -25.27 10.92
N PRO A 6 -21.84 -26.28 11.54
CA PRO A 6 -20.39 -26.42 11.45
C PRO A 6 -19.87 -26.76 10.05
N THR A 7 -20.66 -27.43 9.21
CA THR A 7 -20.28 -27.81 7.85
C THR A 7 -20.34 -26.59 6.93
N CYS A 8 -21.39 -25.76 7.07
CA CYS A 8 -21.51 -24.50 6.36
C CYS A 8 -20.36 -23.52 6.70
N LEU A 9 -20.03 -23.40 8.00
CA LEU A 9 -18.97 -22.52 8.46
C LEU A 9 -17.59 -22.92 7.89
N LYS A 10 -17.28 -24.22 7.84
CA LYS A 10 -16.04 -24.71 7.23
C LYS A 10 -15.96 -24.39 5.74
N PHE A 11 -17.06 -24.56 5.03
CA PHE A 11 -17.13 -24.26 3.60
C PHE A 11 -16.92 -22.76 3.33
N LEU A 12 -17.54 -21.89 4.12
CA LEU A 12 -17.33 -20.45 4.03
C LEU A 12 -15.88 -20.08 4.33
N LEU A 13 -15.30 -20.64 5.40
CA LEU A 13 -13.91 -20.39 5.79
C LEU A 13 -12.93 -20.86 4.70
N PHE A 14 -13.22 -21.98 4.04
CA PHE A 14 -12.45 -22.45 2.90
C PHE A 14 -12.49 -21.46 1.73
N ILE A 15 -13.69 -21.06 1.28
CA ILE A 15 -13.85 -20.11 0.16
C ILE A 15 -13.13 -18.79 0.47
N PHE A 16 -13.35 -18.25 1.66
CA PHE A 16 -12.78 -16.96 2.05
C PHE A 16 -11.24 -17.01 2.06
N ASN A 17 -10.64 -18.05 2.68
CA ASN A 17 -9.19 -18.21 2.69
C ASN A 17 -8.61 -18.48 1.29
N LEU A 18 -9.34 -19.17 0.43
CA LEU A 18 -8.93 -19.42 -0.95
C LEU A 18 -8.89 -18.12 -1.75
N VAL A 19 -9.94 -17.29 -1.67
CA VAL A 19 -9.99 -15.97 -2.30
C VAL A 19 -8.86 -15.07 -1.79
N LEU A 20 -8.66 -15.02 -0.47
CA LEU A 20 -7.56 -14.25 0.13
C LEU A 20 -6.19 -14.73 -0.35
N THR A 21 -5.99 -16.04 -0.49
CA THR A 21 -4.75 -16.59 -1.03
C THR A 21 -4.46 -16.03 -2.42
N PHE A 22 -5.44 -16.02 -3.32
CA PHE A 22 -5.28 -15.45 -4.65
C PHE A 22 -4.98 -13.94 -4.61
N LEU A 23 -5.67 -13.18 -3.75
CA LEU A 23 -5.42 -11.74 -3.61
C LEU A 23 -4.00 -11.44 -3.13
N PHE A 24 -3.50 -12.15 -2.11
CA PHE A 24 -2.14 -11.96 -1.61
C PHE A 24 -1.07 -12.43 -2.61
N LEU A 25 -1.37 -13.47 -3.40
CA LEU A 25 -0.48 -13.94 -4.46
C LEU A 25 -0.41 -12.90 -5.60
N LEU A 26 -1.53 -12.30 -5.99
CA LEU A 26 -1.54 -11.16 -6.92
C LEU A 26 -0.72 -9.98 -6.38
N LEU A 27 -0.83 -9.67 -5.09
CA LEU A 27 -0.05 -8.62 -4.45
C LEU A 27 1.46 -8.93 -4.46
N ALA A 28 1.85 -10.19 -4.21
CA ALA A 28 3.24 -10.64 -4.32
C ALA A 28 3.76 -10.60 -5.76
N ILE A 29 2.95 -11.01 -6.74
CA ILE A 29 3.27 -10.89 -8.16
C ILE A 29 3.47 -9.42 -8.53
N PHE A 30 2.60 -8.53 -8.07
CA PHE A 30 2.74 -7.10 -8.32
C PHE A 30 4.05 -6.53 -7.74
N GLY A 31 4.39 -6.89 -6.50
CA GLY A 31 5.69 -6.55 -5.92
C GLY A 31 6.88 -7.10 -6.73
N PHE A 32 6.77 -8.34 -7.22
CA PHE A 32 7.79 -8.93 -8.09
C PHE A 32 7.90 -8.20 -9.43
N LEU A 33 6.79 -7.84 -10.05
CA LEU A 33 6.75 -7.10 -11.32
C LEU A 33 7.38 -5.71 -11.17
N ILE A 34 7.13 -5.00 -10.06
CA ILE A 34 7.79 -3.72 -9.77
C ILE A 34 9.31 -3.90 -9.76
N ARG A 35 9.78 -4.94 -9.06
CA ARG A 35 11.22 -5.17 -8.87
C ARG A 35 11.94 -5.61 -10.14
N PHE A 36 11.35 -6.50 -10.93
CA PHE A 36 12.04 -7.18 -12.03
C PHE A 36 11.63 -6.71 -13.43
N SER A 37 10.40 -6.25 -13.60
CA SER A 37 9.85 -5.88 -14.91
C SER A 37 9.10 -4.55 -14.87
N PRO A 38 9.82 -3.45 -14.59
CA PRO A 38 9.22 -2.13 -14.45
C PRO A 38 8.37 -1.68 -15.63
N ARG A 39 8.80 -2.00 -16.86
CA ARG A 39 8.08 -1.63 -18.10
C ARG A 39 6.66 -2.20 -18.16
N ILE A 40 6.47 -3.38 -17.58
CA ILE A 40 5.16 -4.05 -17.54
C ILE A 40 4.25 -3.33 -16.54
N VAL A 41 4.78 -2.95 -15.37
CA VAL A 41 4.02 -2.21 -14.36
C VAL A 41 3.61 -0.83 -14.87
N ILE A 42 4.48 -0.13 -15.61
CA ILE A 42 4.14 1.15 -16.25
C ILE A 42 2.93 1.00 -17.16
N ALA A 43 2.90 -0.02 -18.04
CA ALA A 43 1.80 -0.22 -18.97
C ALA A 43 0.47 -0.52 -18.24
N TYR A 44 0.49 -1.32 -17.16
CA TYR A 44 -0.70 -1.60 -16.36
C TYR A 44 -1.15 -0.40 -15.51
N MET A 45 -0.20 0.33 -14.92
CA MET A 45 -0.50 1.56 -14.18
C MET A 45 -1.07 2.62 -15.10
N GLN A 46 -0.54 2.79 -16.31
CA GLN A 46 -1.10 3.69 -17.34
C GLN A 46 -2.55 3.30 -17.65
N GLN A 47 -2.83 2.03 -17.91
CA GLN A 47 -4.19 1.58 -18.21
C GLN A 47 -5.18 1.80 -17.05
N LEU A 48 -4.73 1.69 -15.79
CA LEU A 48 -5.56 1.95 -14.61
C LEU A 48 -5.67 3.44 -14.27
N LEU A 49 -4.64 4.22 -14.57
CA LEU A 49 -4.60 5.64 -14.28
C LEU A 49 -5.24 6.47 -15.38
N ASP A 50 -5.27 6.05 -16.65
CA ASP A 50 -5.96 6.78 -17.73
C ASP A 50 -7.44 7.03 -17.43
N GLU A 51 -8.03 6.21 -16.55
CA GLU A 51 -9.41 6.37 -16.08
C GLU A 51 -9.54 7.39 -14.93
N ALA A 52 -8.45 7.75 -14.24
CA ALA A 52 -8.45 8.59 -13.03
C ALA A 52 -7.48 9.80 -13.05
N VAL A 53 -6.52 9.84 -13.98
CA VAL A 53 -5.36 10.73 -14.02
C VAL A 53 -4.91 10.91 -15.50
N PRO A 54 -4.43 12.09 -15.94
CA PRO A 54 -3.96 12.30 -17.32
C PRO A 54 -2.85 11.31 -17.77
N GLU A 55 -2.81 10.88 -19.03
CA GLU A 55 -1.82 9.88 -19.55
C GLU A 55 -0.34 10.19 -19.21
N ALA A 56 0.05 11.47 -19.27
CA ALA A 56 1.42 11.92 -18.98
C ALA A 56 1.85 11.71 -17.50
N ASN A 57 0.87 11.46 -16.64
CA ASN A 57 1.01 11.44 -15.20
C ASN A 57 1.18 9.98 -14.66
N ALA A 58 0.70 8.98 -15.39
CA ALA A 58 0.83 7.59 -14.97
C ALA A 58 2.25 7.02 -15.19
N GLU A 59 2.94 7.45 -16.24
CA GLU A 59 4.31 7.00 -16.54
C GLU A 59 5.29 7.41 -15.43
N ASN A 60 5.15 8.64 -14.93
CA ASN A 60 6.03 9.19 -13.91
C ASN A 60 5.73 8.64 -12.51
N LEU A 61 4.47 8.29 -12.21
CA LEU A 61 4.11 7.58 -10.99
C LEU A 61 4.73 6.18 -10.95
N ALA A 62 4.66 5.47 -12.08
CA ALA A 62 5.27 4.16 -12.19
C ALA A 62 6.80 4.24 -12.10
N LYS A 63 7.44 5.28 -12.66
CA LYS A 63 8.87 5.57 -12.43
C LYS A 63 9.19 5.88 -10.95
N PHE A 64 8.25 6.41 -10.16
CA PHE A 64 8.45 6.63 -8.72
C PHE A 64 8.51 5.34 -7.91
N PHE A 65 7.56 4.46 -8.19
CA PHE A 65 7.60 3.09 -7.70
C PHE A 65 8.73 2.27 -8.32
N MET A 66 9.59 2.86 -9.18
CA MET A 66 10.82 2.26 -9.74
C MET A 66 12.16 2.83 -9.23
N GLU A 67 12.20 4.02 -8.60
CA GLU A 67 13.44 4.54 -7.99
C GLU A 67 13.50 4.36 -6.46
N ASN A 68 12.39 4.08 -5.77
CA ASN A 68 12.31 3.94 -4.30
C ASN A 68 11.88 2.53 -3.83
N ASP A 69 12.06 1.52 -4.67
CA ASP A 69 11.24 0.30 -4.67
C ASP A 69 11.84 -0.80 -3.85
N LEU A 70 13.14 -0.70 -3.56
CA LEU A 70 13.82 -1.76 -2.86
C LEU A 70 13.12 -2.09 -1.54
N PRO A 71 12.75 -1.13 -0.67
CA PRO A 71 11.96 -1.44 0.51
C PRO A 71 10.49 -1.77 0.19
N ILE A 72 9.86 -1.08 -0.75
CA ILE A 72 8.41 -1.21 -1.00
C ILE A 72 8.09 -2.54 -1.68
N ALA A 73 8.73 -2.82 -2.82
CA ALA A 73 8.54 -4.05 -3.58
C ALA A 73 8.93 -5.28 -2.74
N LEU A 74 10.04 -5.22 -1.99
CA LEU A 74 10.44 -6.30 -1.10
C LEU A 74 9.40 -6.54 0.01
N THR A 75 8.85 -5.47 0.60
CA THR A 75 7.78 -5.59 1.60
C THR A 75 6.53 -6.24 1.00
N LEU A 76 6.08 -5.80 -0.19
CA LEU A 76 4.94 -6.41 -0.87
C LEU A 76 5.17 -7.90 -1.18
N ILE A 77 6.37 -8.28 -1.63
CA ILE A 77 6.70 -9.69 -1.92
C ILE A 77 6.69 -10.52 -0.63
N ILE A 78 7.41 -10.09 0.41
CA ILE A 78 7.53 -10.86 1.65
C ILE A 78 6.18 -10.98 2.33
N VAL A 79 5.48 -9.86 2.54
CA VAL A 79 4.17 -9.85 3.20
C VAL A 79 3.16 -10.62 2.36
N GLY A 80 3.12 -10.41 1.04
CA GLY A 80 2.23 -11.12 0.13
C GLY A 80 2.42 -12.63 0.17
N ILE A 81 3.66 -13.13 0.09
CA ILE A 81 3.95 -14.57 0.16
C ILE A 81 3.62 -15.14 1.54
N CYS A 82 4.01 -14.47 2.63
CA CYS A 82 3.73 -14.92 3.98
C CYS A 82 2.22 -15.01 4.25
N CYS A 83 1.46 -13.99 3.86
CA CYS A 83 0.01 -13.97 3.99
C CYS A 83 -0.66 -15.00 3.08
N ALA A 84 -0.22 -15.17 1.83
CA ALA A 84 -0.73 -16.18 0.92
C ALA A 84 -0.53 -17.59 1.48
N LEU A 85 0.66 -17.91 2.00
CA LEU A 85 0.94 -19.21 2.63
C LEU A 85 0.07 -19.44 3.87
N PHE A 86 -0.10 -18.41 4.70
CA PHE A 86 -0.93 -18.49 5.90
C PHE A 86 -2.41 -18.74 5.56
N CYS A 87 -2.96 -18.03 4.58
CA CYS A 87 -4.33 -18.23 4.08
C CYS A 87 -4.49 -19.59 3.39
N PHE A 88 -3.50 -20.03 2.62
CA PHE A 88 -3.52 -21.33 1.97
C PHE A 88 -3.56 -22.48 2.99
N LEU A 89 -2.76 -22.38 4.06
CA LEU A 89 -2.82 -23.31 5.19
C LEU A 89 -4.19 -23.28 5.89
N GLY A 90 -4.83 -22.10 6.00
CA GLY A 90 -6.20 -21.95 6.49
C GLY A 90 -7.23 -22.69 5.62
N ALA A 91 -7.12 -22.55 4.29
CA ALA A 91 -7.97 -23.26 3.34
C ALA A 91 -7.79 -24.78 3.44
N LEU A 92 -6.55 -25.26 3.49
CA LEU A 92 -6.24 -26.69 3.68
C LEU A 92 -6.78 -27.22 5.01
N ALA A 93 -6.63 -26.47 6.10
CA ALA A 93 -7.16 -26.84 7.41
C ALA A 93 -8.69 -26.99 7.42
N ALA A 94 -9.39 -26.10 6.70
CA ALA A 94 -10.84 -26.15 6.54
C ALA A 94 -11.30 -27.35 5.69
N CYS A 95 -10.59 -27.63 4.59
CA CYS A 95 -10.90 -28.71 3.65
C CYS A 95 -10.62 -30.10 4.24
N CYS A 96 -9.43 -30.32 4.81
CA CYS A 96 -9.04 -31.60 5.38
C CYS A 96 -9.69 -31.91 6.74
N GLY A 97 -10.42 -30.96 7.32
CA GLY A 97 -11.09 -31.14 8.62
C GLY A 97 -10.13 -31.31 9.80
N CYS A 98 -8.85 -30.95 9.64
CA CYS A 98 -7.82 -31.06 10.66
C CYS A 98 -8.07 -30.08 11.81
N ARG A 99 -8.78 -30.55 12.84
CA ARG A 99 -9.19 -29.72 14.01
C ARG A 99 -8.01 -29.03 14.71
N GLY A 100 -6.83 -29.65 14.74
CA GLY A 100 -5.63 -29.07 15.35
C GLY A 100 -5.10 -27.85 14.59
N VAL A 101 -4.92 -27.99 13.27
CA VAL A 101 -4.41 -26.91 12.40
C VAL A 101 -5.41 -25.76 12.35
N LEU A 102 -6.71 -26.05 12.29
CA LEU A 102 -7.75 -25.02 12.28
C LEU A 102 -7.77 -24.21 13.59
N LYS A 103 -7.56 -24.85 14.74
CA LYS A 103 -7.45 -24.16 16.04
C LYS A 103 -6.24 -23.22 16.08
N PHE A 104 -5.08 -23.68 15.61
CA PHE A 104 -3.87 -22.87 15.58
C PHE A 104 -4.02 -21.67 14.63
N HIS A 105 -4.58 -21.90 13.45
CA HIS A 105 -4.87 -20.85 12.48
C HIS A 105 -5.84 -19.80 13.04
N ALA A 106 -6.92 -20.23 13.70
CA ALA A 106 -7.86 -19.33 14.36
C ALA A 106 -7.22 -18.54 15.52
N ALA A 107 -6.32 -19.16 16.30
CA ALA A 107 -5.61 -18.49 17.38
C ALA A 107 -4.68 -17.38 16.85
N ILE A 108 -3.96 -17.63 15.76
CA ILE A 108 -3.13 -16.60 15.11
C ILE A 108 -4.00 -15.47 14.58
N LEU A 109 -5.09 -15.78 13.88
CA LEU A 109 -6.02 -14.76 13.38
C LEU A 109 -6.59 -13.89 14.51
N ALA A 110 -7.01 -14.51 15.62
CA ALA A 110 -7.49 -13.78 16.78
C ALA A 110 -6.42 -12.85 17.36
N LEU A 111 -5.17 -13.33 17.47
CA LEU A 111 -4.04 -12.51 17.93
C LEU A 111 -3.78 -11.33 16.99
N LEU A 112 -3.82 -11.55 15.67
CA LEU A 112 -3.64 -10.50 14.68
C LEU A 112 -4.75 -9.45 14.75
N ILE A 113 -6.00 -9.87 14.93
CA ILE A 113 -7.15 -8.96 15.08
C ILE A 113 -7.01 -8.12 16.35
N ILE A 114 -6.61 -8.73 17.48
CA ILE A 114 -6.40 -8.01 18.74
C ILE A 114 -5.25 -7.00 18.57
N ALA A 115 -4.12 -7.44 18.00
CA ALA A 115 -2.96 -6.58 17.77
C ALA A 115 -3.28 -5.42 16.83
N SER A 116 -3.98 -5.67 15.71
CA SER A 116 -4.36 -4.62 14.76
C SER A 116 -5.38 -3.65 15.35
N SER A 117 -6.31 -4.13 16.18
CA SER A 117 -7.29 -3.27 16.88
C SER A 117 -6.60 -2.38 17.91
N ILE A 118 -5.65 -2.91 18.68
CA ILE A 118 -4.84 -2.11 19.62
C ILE A 118 -3.99 -1.10 18.86
N ALA A 119 -3.31 -1.53 17.80
CA ALA A 119 -2.49 -0.63 16.98
C ALA A 119 -3.34 0.51 16.41
N THR A 120 -4.51 0.20 15.84
CA THR A 120 -5.46 1.20 15.33
C THR A 120 -5.94 2.11 16.45
N GLY A 121 -6.31 1.56 17.62
CA GLY A 121 -6.74 2.34 18.77
C GLY A 121 -5.66 3.30 19.30
N VAL A 122 -4.39 2.88 19.31
CA VAL A 122 -3.27 3.74 19.71
C VAL A 122 -3.03 4.81 18.64
N VAL A 123 -2.97 4.40 17.38
CA VAL A 123 -2.72 5.28 16.22
C VAL A 123 -3.75 6.40 16.13
N PHE A 124 -5.03 6.08 16.28
CA PHE A 124 -6.11 7.07 16.19
C PHE A 124 -6.48 7.71 17.53
N GLY A 125 -6.16 7.07 18.66
CA GLY A 125 -6.41 7.61 20.00
C GLY A 125 -5.34 8.60 20.47
N THR A 126 -4.11 8.49 19.96
CA THR A 126 -3.03 9.45 20.22
C THR A 126 -2.89 10.44 19.07
N ASN A 127 -3.80 11.42 19.03
CA ASN A 127 -3.88 12.41 17.93
C ASN A 127 -2.53 13.06 17.58
N GLU A 128 -1.66 13.30 18.57
CA GLU A 128 -0.42 14.04 18.34
C GLU A 128 0.74 13.15 17.80
N SER A 129 0.85 11.89 18.23
CA SER A 129 2.03 11.08 17.91
C SER A 129 2.04 10.63 16.44
N LEU A 130 0.87 10.23 15.92
CA LEU A 130 0.73 9.84 14.54
C LEU A 130 0.85 11.04 13.60
N GLN A 131 0.13 12.14 13.89
CA GLN A 131 0.17 13.35 13.07
C GLN A 131 1.61 13.85 12.96
N ASN A 132 2.32 14.01 14.08
CA ASN A 132 3.72 14.43 14.06
C ASN A 132 4.63 13.45 13.29
N THR A 133 4.38 12.14 13.37
CA THR A 133 5.18 11.13 12.64
C THR A 133 4.89 11.17 11.14
N VAL A 134 3.63 11.28 10.75
CA VAL A 134 3.19 11.38 9.36
C VAL A 134 3.69 12.70 8.75
N ASP A 135 3.55 13.80 9.48
CA ASP A 135 4.04 15.12 9.06
C ASP A 135 5.55 15.11 8.89
N ALA A 136 6.29 14.52 9.84
CA ALA A 136 7.74 14.37 9.74
C ALA A 136 8.15 13.46 8.55
N LEU A 137 7.42 12.39 8.29
CA LEU A 137 7.65 11.51 7.14
C LEU A 137 7.38 12.22 5.83
N MET A 138 6.25 12.93 5.71
CA MET A 138 5.91 13.72 4.53
C MET A 138 6.92 14.84 4.31
N MET A 139 7.32 15.57 5.36
CA MET A 139 8.34 16.60 5.24
C MET A 139 9.68 16.03 4.76
N ARG A 140 10.06 14.85 5.26
CA ARG A 140 11.28 14.15 4.79
C ARG A 140 11.18 13.70 3.34
N THR A 141 10.04 13.19 2.88
CA THR A 141 9.89 12.81 1.47
C THR A 141 9.88 14.03 0.56
N LEU A 142 9.31 15.16 1.02
CA LEU A 142 9.34 16.43 0.31
C LEU A 142 10.77 16.99 0.19
N GLN A 143 11.49 17.06 1.31
CA GLN A 143 12.89 17.51 1.33
C GLN A 143 13.79 16.59 0.50
N GLY A 144 13.63 15.27 0.64
CA GLY A 144 14.35 14.28 -0.15
C GLY A 144 14.10 14.42 -1.65
N ALA A 145 12.87 14.77 -2.06
CA ALA A 145 12.51 14.93 -3.47
C ALA A 145 12.97 16.25 -4.09
N TYR A 146 12.84 17.39 -3.38
CA TYR A 146 13.06 18.73 -3.96
C TYR A 146 14.30 19.48 -3.44
N VAL A 147 14.79 19.15 -2.24
CA VAL A 147 15.90 19.86 -1.58
C VAL A 147 17.21 19.10 -1.72
N ASP A 148 17.20 17.80 -1.37
CA ASP A 148 18.41 16.97 -1.33
C ASP A 148 18.75 16.33 -2.69
N GLN A 149 17.75 16.15 -3.56
CA GLN A 149 17.90 15.61 -4.91
C GLN A 149 17.60 16.67 -5.98
N THR A 150 18.09 16.46 -7.20
CA THR A 150 17.69 17.28 -8.36
C THR A 150 16.22 17.00 -8.69
N ALA A 151 15.46 18.04 -9.06
CA ALA A 151 14.00 18.07 -9.23
C ALA A 151 13.41 17.16 -10.33
N ASN A 152 14.14 16.13 -10.76
CA ASN A 152 13.73 15.11 -11.71
C ASN A 152 13.64 13.72 -11.06
N SER A 153 13.80 13.62 -9.73
CA SER A 153 13.52 12.38 -9.03
C SER A 153 12.01 12.15 -9.03
N PRO A 154 11.51 10.93 -9.20
CA PRO A 154 10.10 10.66 -9.36
C PRO A 154 9.31 10.90 -8.06
N GLY A 155 9.98 11.17 -6.94
CA GLY A 155 9.35 11.68 -5.72
C GLY A 155 8.76 13.08 -5.89
N THR A 156 9.36 13.90 -6.75
CA THR A 156 8.78 15.20 -7.14
C THR A 156 7.45 15.02 -7.86
N TYR A 157 7.30 13.93 -8.59
CA TYR A 157 6.09 13.68 -9.36
C TYR A 157 4.88 13.29 -8.49
N VAL A 158 5.08 12.44 -7.47
CA VAL A 158 4.03 12.13 -6.48
C VAL A 158 3.58 13.39 -5.74
N TRP A 159 4.54 14.22 -5.36
CA TRP A 159 4.27 15.50 -4.74
C TRP A 159 3.54 16.48 -5.67
N TYR A 160 3.87 16.51 -6.97
CA TYR A 160 3.12 17.28 -7.95
C TYR A 160 1.65 16.85 -8.02
N LEU A 161 1.35 15.55 -8.05
CA LEU A 161 -0.02 15.05 -8.01
C LEU A 161 -0.76 15.44 -6.72
N ILE A 162 -0.11 15.30 -5.57
CA ILE A 162 -0.69 15.68 -4.27
C ILE A 162 -1.04 17.18 -4.26
N MET A 163 -0.15 18.02 -4.79
CA MET A 163 -0.34 19.48 -4.82
C MET A 163 -1.36 19.97 -5.85
N THR A 164 -1.65 19.17 -6.89
CA THR A 164 -2.52 19.56 -8.02
C THR A 164 -3.88 18.87 -8.02
N LYS A 165 -4.14 17.99 -7.04
CA LYS A 165 -5.39 17.23 -6.95
C LYS A 165 -6.58 18.15 -6.61
N ASP A 166 -7.69 17.94 -7.31
CA ASP A 166 -9.01 18.57 -7.07
C ASP A 166 -9.05 20.11 -7.14
N ASN A 167 -8.18 20.75 -7.93
CA ASN A 167 -8.08 22.22 -8.08
C ASN A 167 -7.83 22.99 -6.77
N VAL A 168 -7.55 22.30 -5.66
CA VAL A 168 -7.06 22.90 -4.43
C VAL A 168 -5.55 22.84 -4.50
N THR A 169 -4.95 23.87 -5.08
CA THR A 169 -3.49 24.02 -5.06
C THR A 169 -3.06 24.14 -3.60
N CYS A 170 -2.45 23.10 -3.06
CA CYS A 170 -1.66 23.17 -1.83
C CYS A 170 -0.18 23.14 -2.23
N CYS A 171 0.67 23.85 -1.49
CA CYS A 171 2.09 23.93 -1.81
C CYS A 171 2.91 23.53 -0.59
N GLY A 172 3.46 22.32 -0.62
CA GLY A 172 4.21 21.76 0.49
C GLY A 172 3.34 21.38 1.69
N MET A 173 3.99 21.11 2.82
CA MET A 173 3.34 20.74 4.09
C MET A 173 2.97 21.98 4.90
N ASN A 174 3.87 22.95 5.00
CA ASN A 174 3.73 24.22 5.71
C ASN A 174 3.75 25.44 4.78
N GLY A 175 3.70 25.23 3.46
CA GLY A 175 3.72 26.30 2.46
C GLY A 175 4.94 26.26 1.53
N TYR A 176 5.03 27.26 0.66
CA TYR A 176 6.12 27.38 -0.34
C TYR A 176 7.52 27.49 0.26
N THR A 177 7.63 27.85 1.55
CA THR A 177 8.88 27.94 2.29
C THR A 177 9.56 26.58 2.48
N ASP A 178 8.82 25.48 2.39
CA ASP A 178 9.36 24.12 2.53
C ASP A 178 10.37 23.76 1.43
N PHE A 179 10.30 24.44 0.28
CA PHE A 179 11.17 24.25 -0.88
C PHE A 179 12.39 25.18 -0.87
N GLY A 180 12.54 26.02 0.15
CA GLY A 180 13.57 27.06 0.21
C GLY A 180 13.50 27.97 -1.02
N SER A 181 14.59 28.05 -1.79
CA SER A 181 14.68 28.87 -3.01
C SER A 181 14.32 28.14 -4.31
N LYS A 182 13.92 26.86 -4.25
CA LYS A 182 13.60 26.02 -5.42
C LYS A 182 12.15 25.54 -5.40
N SER A 183 11.20 26.48 -5.38
CA SER A 183 9.77 26.13 -5.44
C SER A 183 9.38 25.63 -6.85
N PRO A 184 8.57 24.56 -6.96
CA PRO A 184 8.09 24.08 -8.25
C PRO A 184 7.05 25.02 -8.87
N SER A 185 6.93 25.02 -10.20
CA SER A 185 6.01 25.90 -10.95
C SER A 185 4.54 25.74 -10.56
N CYS A 186 4.11 24.55 -10.10
CA CYS A 186 2.76 24.32 -9.60
C CYS A 186 2.42 25.12 -8.32
N CYS A 187 3.43 25.54 -7.56
CA CYS A 187 3.25 26.35 -6.35
C CYS A 187 3.12 27.85 -6.61
N PHE A 188 3.57 28.34 -7.78
CA PHE A 188 3.59 29.77 -8.11
C PHE A 188 2.21 30.37 -8.43
N MET A 189 1.17 29.53 -8.56
CA MET A 189 -0.20 29.99 -8.86
C MET A 189 -0.97 30.48 -7.62
N LEU A 190 -0.37 30.42 -6.43
CA LEU A 190 -0.95 30.78 -5.13
C LEU A 190 -0.46 32.12 -4.54
N ILE A 191 0.35 32.88 -5.28
CA ILE A 191 0.84 34.21 -4.88
C ILE A 191 0.07 35.29 -5.63
#